data_AF-A0A1Y4W1P2-F1
#
_entry.id   AF-A0A1Y4W1P2-F1
#
_cell.length_a   1.000
_cell.length_b   1.000
_cell.length_c   1.000
_cell.angle_alpha   90.00
_cell.angle_beta   90.00
_cell.angle_gamma   90.00
#
_symmetry.space_group_name_H-M   'P 1'
#
loop_
_entity.id
_entity.type
_entity.pdbx_description
1 polymer ?
#
loop_
_entity_poly.entity_id
_entity_poly.type
_entity_poly.pdbx_seq_one_letter_code
_entity_poly.pdbx_strand_id
1 'polypeptide(L)'
;MEASSSDLFDQFLKTGMGAKPMIAGYENQLLEFAVENPEDWEQLKDDIVLIYPTPTVWSSHIYIALDEAGEAGIDALLDEGIQRLAWENHGFRTEVSGTGADEDHFGVPHLAAEITQVAAMPSYAAMEKIIAALS
;
A
#
# COMPACT_ATOMS: atom_id res chain seq x y z
N MET A 1 -0.94 -6.62 20.60
CA MET A 1 -0.05 -5.58 20.04
C MET A 1 -0.05 -5.82 18.54
N GLU A 2 -0.37 -4.81 17.73
CA GLU A 2 -0.27 -4.89 16.28
C GLU A 2 1.21 -5.04 15.92
N ALA A 3 1.60 -6.17 15.33
CA ALA A 3 2.99 -6.43 14.97
C ALA A 3 3.31 -5.98 13.53
N SER A 4 2.27 -5.77 12.72
CA SER A 4 2.36 -5.36 11.32
C SER A 4 1.19 -4.45 10.92
N SER A 5 1.33 -3.77 9.78
CA SER A 5 0.23 -3.05 9.15
C SER A 5 -0.92 -3.98 8.74
N SER A 6 -0.64 -5.24 8.41
CA SER A 6 -1.68 -6.23 8.04
C SER A 6 -2.54 -6.60 9.24
N ASP A 7 -1.94 -6.79 10.41
CA ASP A 7 -2.71 -7.04 11.64
C ASP A 7 -3.64 -5.87 11.99
N LEU A 8 -3.18 -4.64 11.74
CA LEU A 8 -3.97 -3.43 11.93
C LEU A 8 -5.13 -3.34 10.94
N PHE A 9 -4.87 -3.62 9.66
CA PHE A 9 -5.89 -3.63 8.61
C PHE A 9 -6.96 -4.70 8.87
N ASP A 10 -6.55 -5.92 9.22
CA ASP A 10 -7.44 -7.01 9.62
C ASP A 10 -8.35 -6.63 10.79
N GLN A 11 -7.77 -5.98 11.80
CA GLN A 11 -8.55 -5.50 12.94
C GLN A 11 -9.52 -4.39 12.55
N PHE A 12 -9.11 -3.47 11.67
CA PHE A 12 -10.00 -2.44 11.15
C PHE A 12 -11.24 -3.05 10.49
N LEU A 13 -11.06 -4.05 9.62
CA LEU A 13 -12.16 -4.76 8.97
C LEU A 13 -13.07 -5.51 9.97
N LYS A 14 -12.48 -6.17 10.98
CA LYS A 14 -13.23 -7.05 11.91
C LYS A 14 -13.89 -6.33 13.08
N THR A 15 -13.31 -5.22 13.56
CA THR A 15 -13.74 -4.56 14.80
C THR A 15 -14.67 -3.37 14.55
N GLY A 16 -14.72 -2.86 13.32
CA GLY A 16 -15.59 -1.78 12.89
C GLY A 16 -15.34 -0.45 13.60
N MET A 17 -16.26 0.49 13.38
CA MET A 17 -16.13 1.89 13.81
C MET A 17 -15.96 2.10 15.32
N GLY A 18 -16.40 1.14 16.15
CA GLY A 18 -16.34 1.26 17.61
C GLY A 18 -14.93 1.10 18.20
N ALA A 19 -14.00 0.49 17.47
CA ALA A 19 -12.64 0.24 17.95
C ALA A 19 -11.61 1.13 17.24
N LYS A 20 -11.57 1.11 15.91
CA LYS A 20 -10.62 1.89 15.10
C LYS A 20 -11.36 2.54 13.95
N PRO A 21 -11.92 3.76 14.13
CA PRO A 21 -12.69 4.43 13.07
C PRO A 21 -11.82 4.94 11.91
N MET A 22 -10.50 4.98 12.08
CA MET A 22 -9.52 5.37 11.07
C MET A 22 -8.20 4.68 11.39
N ILE A 23 -7.51 4.21 10.34
CA ILE A 23 -6.16 3.68 10.43
C ILE A 23 -5.26 4.32 9.36
N ALA A 24 -3.97 4.41 9.64
CA ALA A 24 -2.96 4.67 8.63
C ALA A 24 -2.40 3.32 8.18
N GLY A 25 -2.54 3.00 6.88
CA GLY A 25 -2.08 1.74 6.28
C GLY A 25 -1.56 1.97 4.88
N TYR A 26 -1.09 0.91 4.24
CA TYR A 26 -0.68 0.98 2.85
C TYR A 26 -1.88 0.86 1.91
N GLU A 27 -1.84 1.59 0.80
CA GLU A 27 -2.86 1.52 -0.25
C GLU A 27 -3.06 0.08 -0.75
N ASN A 28 -1.94 -0.61 -1.02
CA ASN A 28 -1.94 -1.95 -1.61
C ASN A 28 -2.73 -2.97 -0.78
N GLN A 29 -2.80 -2.81 0.55
CA GLN A 29 -3.53 -3.73 1.43
C GLN A 29 -5.05 -3.70 1.17
N LEU A 30 -5.61 -2.52 0.88
CA LEU A 30 -7.03 -2.40 0.53
C LEU A 30 -7.29 -2.90 -0.89
N LEU A 31 -6.39 -2.58 -1.82
CA LEU A 31 -6.52 -2.97 -3.23
C LEU A 31 -6.43 -4.49 -3.40
N GLU A 32 -5.43 -5.13 -2.79
CA GLU A 32 -5.27 -6.59 -2.76
C GLU A 32 -6.48 -7.25 -2.09
N PHE A 33 -6.95 -6.73 -0.95
CA PHE A 33 -8.16 -7.24 -0.30
C PHE A 33 -9.38 -7.22 -1.23
N ALA A 34 -9.59 -6.11 -1.95
CA ALA A 34 -10.72 -5.95 -2.87
C ALA A 34 -10.67 -6.97 -4.03
N VAL A 35 -9.47 -7.26 -4.54
CA VAL A 35 -9.25 -8.23 -5.62
C VAL A 35 -9.39 -9.68 -5.13
N GLU A 36 -8.81 -10.01 -3.98
CA GLU A 36 -8.81 -11.37 -3.44
C GLU A 36 -10.16 -11.77 -2.83
N ASN A 37 -10.94 -10.81 -2.33
CA ASN A 37 -12.18 -11.05 -1.59
C ASN A 37 -13.36 -10.25 -2.16
N PRO A 38 -13.77 -10.47 -3.43
CA PRO A 38 -14.76 -9.63 -4.10
C PRO A 38 -16.14 -9.67 -3.43
N GLU A 39 -16.54 -10.80 -2.85
CA GLU A 39 -17.83 -10.92 -2.14
C GLU A 39 -17.85 -10.10 -0.83
N ASP A 40 -16.73 -10.04 -0.12
CA ASP A 40 -16.59 -9.23 1.09
C ASP A 40 -16.44 -7.75 0.73
N TRP A 41 -15.69 -7.44 -0.33
CA TRP A 41 -15.54 -6.07 -0.83
C TRP A 41 -16.88 -5.46 -1.24
N GLU A 42 -17.72 -6.20 -1.97
CA GLU A 42 -19.05 -5.72 -2.36
C GLU A 42 -19.93 -5.35 -1.16
N GLN A 43 -19.73 -5.98 0.00
CA GLN A 43 -20.45 -5.65 1.24
C GLN A 43 -19.86 -4.43 1.96
N LEU A 44 -18.56 -4.17 1.82
CA LEU A 44 -17.81 -3.20 2.61
C LEU A 44 -17.53 -1.88 1.87
N LYS A 45 -17.55 -1.86 0.55
CA LYS A 45 -17.08 -0.74 -0.28
C LYS A 45 -17.76 0.60 0.00
N ASP A 46 -19.01 0.58 0.46
CA ASP A 46 -19.77 1.80 0.76
C ASP A 46 -19.48 2.34 2.18
N ASP A 47 -18.85 1.53 3.04
CA ASP A 47 -18.52 1.87 4.44
C ASP A 47 -17.03 2.25 4.62
N ILE A 48 -16.19 2.00 3.62
CA ILE A 48 -14.75 2.27 3.65
C ILE A 48 -14.43 3.46 2.74
N VAL A 49 -13.66 4.42 3.27
CA VAL A 49 -13.19 5.58 2.51
C VAL A 49 -11.66 5.61 2.52
N LEU A 50 -11.06 5.61 1.33
CA LEU A 50 -9.62 5.83 1.15
C LEU A 50 -9.32 7.32 1.13
N ILE A 51 -8.33 7.75 1.93
CA ILE A 51 -7.92 9.15 2.05
C ILE A 51 -6.40 9.24 1.89
N TYR A 52 -5.96 10.10 0.98
CA TYR A 52 -4.55 10.47 0.85
C TYR A 52 -4.30 11.78 1.59
N PRO A 53 -3.46 11.79 2.64
CA PRO A 53 -3.01 13.05 3.23
C PRO A 53 -2.16 13.80 2.21
N THR A 54 -2.21 15.14 2.27
CA THR A 54 -1.41 16.00 1.38
C THR A 54 -0.52 16.91 2.22
N PRO A 55 0.82 16.70 2.21
CA PRO A 55 1.54 15.68 1.44
C PRO A 55 1.40 14.27 2.05
N THR A 56 1.55 13.25 1.21
CA THR A 56 1.64 11.84 1.63
C THR A 56 3.10 11.38 1.74
N VAL A 57 3.33 10.17 2.21
CA VAL A 57 4.64 9.52 2.22
C VAL A 57 4.64 8.39 1.20
N TRP A 58 5.68 8.32 0.37
CA TRP A 58 5.89 7.21 -0.55
C TRP A 58 6.76 6.14 0.12
N SER A 59 6.25 4.92 0.20
CA SER A 59 6.98 3.78 0.77
C SER A 59 7.60 2.93 -0.31
N SER A 60 8.91 3.06 -0.51
CA SER A 60 9.68 2.24 -1.44
C SER A 60 10.04 0.89 -0.81
N HIS A 61 9.74 -0.20 -1.51
CA HIS A 61 10.23 -1.54 -1.17
C HIS A 61 11.49 -1.82 -1.99
N ILE A 62 12.64 -1.90 -1.30
CA ILE A 62 13.96 -2.01 -1.94
C ILE A 62 14.38 -3.47 -2.01
N TYR A 63 14.74 -3.93 -3.21
CA TYR A 63 15.37 -5.22 -3.44
C TYR A 63 16.87 -5.04 -3.68
N ILE A 64 17.72 -5.80 -2.99
CA ILE A 64 19.18 -5.76 -3.14
C ILE A 64 19.66 -7.19 -3.40
N ALA A 65 20.22 -7.43 -4.59
CA ALA A 65 20.86 -8.69 -4.92
C ALA A 65 22.19 -8.84 -4.18
N LEU A 66 22.44 -10.03 -3.61
CA LEU A 66 23.69 -10.35 -2.90
C LEU A 66 24.57 -11.35 -3.67
N ASP A 67 24.03 -11.97 -4.73
CA ASP A 67 24.68 -12.96 -5.59
C ASP A 67 24.02 -13.00 -6.98
N GLU A 68 24.55 -13.85 -7.87
CA GLU A 68 24.07 -14.04 -9.25
C GLU A 68 22.60 -14.50 -9.32
N ALA A 69 22.13 -15.29 -8.34
CA ALA A 69 20.74 -15.71 -8.30
C ALA A 69 19.81 -14.55 -7.91
N GLY A 70 20.27 -13.67 -7.02
CA GLY A 70 19.61 -12.42 -6.68
C GLY A 70 19.54 -11.45 -7.87
N GLU A 71 20.59 -11.39 -8.70
CA GLU A 71 20.58 -10.59 -9.92
C GLU A 71 19.49 -11.06 -10.90
N ALA A 72 19.33 -12.37 -11.09
CA ALA A 72 18.21 -12.91 -11.86
C ALA A 72 16.83 -12.56 -11.25
N GLY A 73 16.76 -12.36 -9.94
CA GLY A 73 15.57 -11.85 -9.25
C GLY A 73 15.26 -10.39 -9.59
N ILE A 74 16.29 -9.54 -9.80
CA ILE A 74 16.09 -8.16 -10.29
C ILE A 74 15.45 -8.19 -11.67
N ASP A 75 15.99 -9.00 -12.58
CA ASP A 75 15.45 -9.12 -13.95
C ASP A 75 13.98 -9.55 -13.93
N ALA A 76 13.63 -10.50 -13.06
CA ALA A 76 12.25 -10.93 -12.88
C ALA A 76 11.35 -9.80 -12.34
N LEU A 77 11.76 -9.05 -11.32
CA LEU A 77 10.95 -7.97 -10.75
C LEU A 77 10.80 -6.77 -11.70
N LEU A 78 11.70 -6.63 -12.68
CA LEU A 78 11.62 -5.64 -13.74
C LEU A 78 10.85 -6.10 -14.98
N ASP A 79 10.48 -7.38 -15.07
CA ASP A 79 9.66 -7.90 -16.15
C ASP A 79 8.27 -7.24 -16.17
N GLU A 80 7.83 -6.78 -17.34
CA GLU A 80 6.55 -6.07 -17.50
C GLU A 80 5.35 -6.91 -17.07
N GLY A 81 5.40 -8.23 -17.29
CA GLY A 81 4.35 -9.15 -16.88
C GLY A 81 4.26 -9.26 -15.36
N ILE A 82 5.42 -9.35 -14.69
CA ILE A 82 5.49 -9.38 -13.23
C ILE A 82 5.06 -8.04 -12.64
N GLN A 83 5.50 -6.91 -13.21
CA GLN A 83 5.07 -5.59 -12.75
C GLN A 83 3.57 -5.35 -12.91
N ARG A 84 2.98 -5.85 -14.01
CA ARG A 84 1.54 -5.82 -14.21
C ARG A 84 0.80 -6.64 -13.16
N LEU A 85 1.27 -7.87 -12.87
CA LEU A 85 0.68 -8.71 -11.82
C LEU A 85 0.80 -8.07 -10.43
N ALA A 86 1.93 -7.41 -10.13
CA ALA A 86 2.14 -6.71 -8.87
C ALA A 86 1.12 -5.57 -8.67
N TRP A 87 0.72 -4.90 -9.75
CA TRP A 87 -0.38 -3.94 -9.71
C TRP A 87 -1.73 -4.65 -9.64
N GLU A 88 -2.11 -5.40 -10.67
CA GLU A 88 -3.47 -5.94 -10.87
C GLU A 88 -3.93 -6.85 -9.72
N ASN A 89 -3.04 -7.64 -9.14
CA ASN A 89 -3.40 -8.59 -8.10
C ASN A 89 -3.08 -8.09 -6.69
N HIS A 90 -2.09 -7.22 -6.55
CA HIS A 90 -1.49 -6.90 -5.24
C HIS A 90 -1.43 -5.40 -4.92
N GLY A 91 -1.88 -4.52 -5.83
CA GLY A 91 -1.96 -3.08 -5.59
C GLY A 91 -0.61 -2.35 -5.45
N PHE A 92 0.50 -2.97 -5.85
CA PHE A 92 1.81 -2.30 -5.81
C PHE A 92 1.98 -1.41 -7.03
N ARG A 93 2.19 -0.11 -6.80
CA ARG A 93 2.53 0.85 -7.87
C ARG A 93 3.92 0.54 -8.42
N THR A 94 3.99 0.19 -9.71
CA THR A 94 5.22 -0.12 -10.47
C THR A 94 5.52 0.98 -11.50
N GLU A 95 6.63 0.91 -12.23
CA GLU A 95 6.91 1.90 -13.28
C GLU A 95 5.97 1.76 -14.48
N VAL A 96 5.57 0.53 -14.81
CA VAL A 96 4.66 0.23 -15.94
C VAL A 96 3.21 0.58 -15.62
N SER A 97 2.80 0.52 -14.35
CA SER A 97 1.40 0.68 -13.93
C SER A 97 1.18 1.81 -12.91
N GLY A 98 2.24 2.52 -12.48
CA GLY A 98 2.16 3.53 -11.41
C GLY A 98 1.87 4.95 -11.88
N THR A 99 1.87 5.21 -13.19
CA THR A 99 1.55 6.51 -13.80
C THR A 99 0.56 6.30 -14.94
N GLY A 100 -0.75 6.34 -14.63
CA GLY A 100 -1.82 6.18 -15.61
C GLY A 100 -2.52 4.81 -15.65
N ALA A 101 -2.41 4.01 -14.60
CA ALA A 101 -3.18 2.76 -14.50
C ALA A 101 -4.68 2.99 -14.47
N ASP A 102 -5.39 1.96 -14.94
CA ASP A 102 -6.83 1.78 -14.84
C ASP A 102 -7.24 1.67 -13.36
N GLU A 103 -7.39 2.81 -12.68
CA GLU A 103 -7.82 2.87 -11.28
C GLU A 103 -9.19 2.20 -11.06
N ASP A 104 -10.00 2.13 -12.12
CA ASP A 104 -11.28 1.44 -12.12
C ASP A 104 -11.13 -0.09 -11.97
N HIS A 105 -9.94 -0.67 -12.23
CA HIS A 105 -9.66 -2.11 -12.11
C HIS A 105 -10.03 -2.68 -10.74
N PHE A 106 -9.75 -1.94 -9.66
CA PHE A 106 -10.02 -2.41 -8.30
C PHE A 106 -11.46 -2.17 -7.85
N GLY A 107 -12.20 -1.29 -8.53
CA GLY A 107 -13.51 -0.84 -8.06
C GLY A 107 -13.46 -0.20 -6.66
N VAL A 108 -12.32 0.39 -6.29
CA VAL A 108 -12.11 1.05 -4.99
C VAL A 108 -12.35 2.55 -5.14
N PRO A 109 -13.41 3.10 -4.50
CA PRO A 109 -13.67 4.54 -4.56
C PRO A 109 -12.50 5.35 -4.01
N HIS A 110 -12.27 6.51 -4.62
CA HIS A 110 -11.25 7.47 -4.21
C HIS A 110 -9.80 7.01 -4.34
N LEU A 111 -9.52 5.89 -4.99
CA LEU A 111 -8.17 5.55 -5.47
C LEU A 111 -7.66 6.69 -6.36
N ALA A 112 -6.44 7.14 -6.12
CA ALA A 112 -5.83 8.20 -6.91
C ALA A 112 -5.08 7.63 -8.13
N ALA A 113 -5.38 8.13 -9.33
CA ALA A 113 -4.65 7.74 -10.55
C ALA A 113 -3.14 7.96 -10.40
N GLU A 114 -2.75 9.09 -9.80
CA GLU A 114 -1.35 9.47 -9.58
C GLU A 114 -1.15 10.11 -8.20
N ILE A 115 0.03 9.85 -7.61
CA ILE A 115 0.44 10.46 -6.33
C ILE A 115 1.46 11.57 -6.62
N THR A 116 1.00 12.83 -6.57
CA THR A 116 1.80 13.99 -7.01
C THR A 116 2.42 14.80 -5.87
N GLN A 117 1.98 14.62 -4.62
CA GLN A 117 2.45 15.38 -3.46
C GLN A 117 3.04 14.47 -2.39
N VAL A 118 4.32 14.14 -2.57
CA VAL A 118 5.08 13.28 -1.67
C VAL A 118 6.03 14.11 -0.81
N ALA A 119 5.96 13.94 0.51
CA ALA A 119 6.95 14.44 1.44
C ALA A 119 8.11 13.45 1.56
N ALA A 120 9.33 13.98 1.66
CA ALA A 120 10.48 13.17 2.03
C ALA A 120 10.35 12.70 3.48
N MET A 121 10.71 11.44 3.73
CA MET A 121 10.80 10.93 5.10
C MET A 121 11.80 11.75 5.92
N PRO A 122 11.54 11.98 7.22
CA PRO A 122 12.53 12.61 8.09
C PRO A 122 13.84 11.81 8.07
N SER A 123 14.97 12.50 8.24
CA SER A 123 16.25 11.82 8.39
C SER A 123 16.21 10.84 9.57
N TYR A 124 17.05 9.81 9.54
CA TYR A 124 17.16 8.85 10.63
C TYR A 124 17.28 9.53 12.01
N ALA A 125 18.15 10.54 12.12
CA ALA A 125 18.34 11.29 13.35
C ALA A 125 17.11 12.10 13.80
N ALA A 126 16.27 12.55 12.86
CA ALA A 126 14.99 13.19 13.17
C ALA A 126 13.94 12.15 13.60
N MET A 127 13.87 11.02 12.90
CA MET A 127 12.97 9.91 13.27
C MET A 127 13.27 9.38 14.68
N GLU A 128 14.54 9.18 15.04
CA GLU A 128 14.90 8.75 16.40
C GLU A 128 14.38 9.71 17.47
N LYS A 129 14.47 11.03 17.24
CA LYS A 129 13.94 12.03 18.16
C LYS A 129 12.42 11.98 18.26
N ILE A 130 11.73 11.77 17.14
CA ILE A 130 10.27 11.63 17.10
C ILE A 130 9.84 10.38 17.89
N ILE A 131 10.45 9.23 17.62
CA ILE A 131 10.15 7.97 18.31
C ILE A 131 10.36 8.14 19.81
N ALA A 132 11.51 8.68 20.23
CA ALA A 132 11.80 8.90 21.64
C ALA A 132 10.83 9.86 22.33
N ALA A 133 10.21 10.79 21.60
CA ALA A 133 9.21 11.71 22.15
C ALA A 133 7.79 11.12 22.25
N LEU A 134 7.51 10.04 21.50
CA LEU A 134 6.21 9.34 21.46
C LEU A 134 6.20 8.04 22.28
N SER A 135 7.37 7.60 22.76
CA SER A 135 7.57 6.43 23.63
C SER A 135 7.29 6.77 25.08
#